data_AF-A0A399EAJ2-F1
#
_entry.id   AF-A0A399EAJ2-F1
#
_cell.length_a   1.000
_cell.length_b   1.000
_cell.length_c   1.000
_cell.angle_alpha   90.00
_cell.angle_beta   90.00
_cell.angle_gamma   90.00
#
_symmetry.space_group_name_H-M   'P 1'
#
loop_
_entity.id
_entity.type
_entity.pdbx_description
1 polymer ?
#
loop_
_entity_poly.entity_id
_entity_poly.type
_entity_poly.pdbx_seq_one_letter_code
_entity_poly.pdbx_strand_id
1 'polypeptide(L)'
;MAKSGKDKLIWLGLGGAALLALAAGRAASAPRSGGAVGTSPSPTCPYPPPGPPPLDKSRWDLIDRIYARVVEANPRLKNTSCSECGGRSLAAVVAGALAQAEGLEVPPDLVVAVAWRESTFNPHVDRVAEALRISNNGANCASGTEIGPMQVKPCAFKTVRLDPTLLLNMPTPVRIQYAVSAGILYLRWLKNTRLPGASWCEVLHAYNVGPGAFLAGQRNAAYVQAVLGRAGEYSELRV
;
A
#
# COMPACT_ATOMS: atom_id res chain seq x y z
N MET A 1 19.20 53.32 -6.73
CA MET A 1 18.62 54.07 -5.59
C MET A 1 18.47 53.12 -4.41
N ALA A 2 18.93 53.57 -3.24
CA ALA A 2 18.79 53.07 -1.86
C ALA A 2 17.40 52.44 -1.54
N LYS A 3 17.13 51.63 -0.50
CA LYS A 3 17.73 51.29 0.82
C LYS A 3 16.89 50.09 1.35
N SER A 4 17.51 49.07 1.97
CA SER A 4 17.51 48.83 3.44
C SER A 4 16.15 48.58 4.14
N GLY A 5 16.00 47.35 4.67
CA GLY A 5 15.63 47.09 6.06
C GLY A 5 14.14 46.86 6.41
N LYS A 6 13.83 45.72 7.04
CA LYS A 6 13.69 45.60 8.51
C LYS A 6 12.94 44.32 8.92
N ASP A 7 13.59 43.56 9.79
CA ASP A 7 12.97 42.63 10.73
C ASP A 7 11.85 43.27 11.54
N LYS A 8 10.77 42.52 11.80
CA LYS A 8 9.95 42.67 13.00
C LYS A 8 9.42 41.31 13.49
N LEU A 9 10.15 40.75 14.44
CA LEU A 9 9.65 39.86 15.47
C LEU A 9 8.72 40.69 16.39
N ILE A 10 7.51 40.21 16.67
CA ILE A 10 6.68 40.72 17.78
C ILE A 10 6.21 39.53 18.60
N TRP A 11 6.73 39.47 19.82
CA TRP A 11 6.21 38.71 20.96
C TRP A 11 5.38 39.66 21.83
N LEU A 12 4.21 39.20 22.30
CA LEU A 12 3.37 39.67 23.43
C LEU A 12 2.09 38.82 23.34
N GLY A 13 1.51 38.19 24.36
CA GLY A 13 1.71 38.15 25.80
C GLY A 13 0.43 37.55 26.41
N LEU A 14 0.60 36.63 27.36
CA LEU A 14 -0.29 36.11 28.43
C LEU A 14 -1.77 36.54 28.52
N GLY A 15 -2.66 35.57 28.82
CA GLY A 15 -3.84 35.84 29.67
C GLY A 15 -4.99 34.82 29.62
N GLY A 16 -5.19 34.09 30.74
CA GLY A 16 -6.51 33.93 31.37
C GLY A 16 -7.48 32.85 30.88
N ALA A 17 -7.82 31.93 31.79
CA ALA A 17 -8.81 30.86 31.66
C ALA A 17 -10.29 31.32 31.74
N ALA A 18 -11.20 30.61 31.07
CA ALA A 18 -12.48 30.14 31.63
C ALA A 18 -13.27 29.26 30.63
N LEU A 19 -13.87 28.20 31.19
CA LEU A 19 -14.69 27.15 30.56
C LEU A 19 -15.98 27.67 29.89
N LEU A 20 -16.38 27.01 28.80
CA LEU A 20 -17.76 26.55 28.62
C LEU A 20 -17.83 25.44 27.56
N ALA A 21 -18.28 24.27 28.02
CA ALA A 21 -18.59 23.10 27.20
C ALA A 21 -19.90 23.32 26.46
N LEU A 22 -19.95 22.90 25.19
CA LEU A 22 -21.15 22.38 24.51
C LEU A 22 -20.70 21.48 23.36
N ALA A 23 -21.05 20.21 23.48
CA ALA A 23 -20.74 19.13 22.55
C ALA A 23 -21.76 19.09 21.40
N ALA A 24 -21.29 18.81 20.18
CA ALA A 24 -22.02 18.02 19.19
C ALA A 24 -21.11 17.64 18.01
N GLY A 25 -20.85 16.33 17.83
CA GLY A 25 -20.72 15.71 16.52
C GLY A 25 -19.40 15.84 15.76
N ARG A 26 -18.28 15.36 16.32
CA ARG A 26 -17.17 14.85 15.50
C ARG A 26 -17.17 13.34 15.55
N ALA A 27 -17.40 12.70 14.41
CA ALA A 27 -17.13 11.29 14.19
C ALA A 27 -15.65 11.05 14.51
N ALA A 28 -15.39 10.46 15.67
CA ALA A 28 -14.07 10.06 16.09
C ALA A 28 -13.59 8.96 15.15
N SER A 29 -12.54 9.26 14.38
CA SER A 29 -11.69 8.24 13.78
C SER A 29 -11.25 7.29 14.88
N ALA A 30 -11.67 6.03 14.76
CA ALA A 30 -11.34 5.01 15.74
C ALA A 30 -9.82 4.98 16.01
N PRO A 31 -9.38 4.87 17.28
CA PRO A 31 -7.97 4.68 17.59
C PRO A 31 -7.50 3.39 16.93
N ARG A 32 -6.42 3.49 16.15
CA ARG A 32 -5.71 2.34 15.61
C ARG A 32 -5.17 1.55 16.80
N SER A 33 -5.83 0.44 17.13
CA SER A 33 -5.39 -0.49 18.18
C SER A 33 -3.99 -0.97 17.84
N GLY A 34 -2.99 -0.44 18.56
CA GLY A 34 -1.61 -0.91 18.54
C GLY A 34 -1.56 -2.32 19.12
N GLY A 35 -1.53 -3.32 18.24
CA GLY A 35 -1.17 -4.68 18.62
C GLY A 35 0.31 -4.72 18.99
N ALA A 36 0.61 -5.29 20.15
CA ALA A 36 1.96 -5.39 20.69
C ALA A 36 2.95 -5.97 19.66
N VAL A 37 4.06 -5.25 19.46
CA VAL A 37 5.23 -5.70 18.71
C VAL A 37 5.97 -6.72 19.58
N GLY A 38 5.64 -8.00 19.41
CA GLY A 38 6.27 -9.10 20.15
C GLY A 38 7.44 -9.72 19.37
N THR A 39 8.49 -10.12 20.09
CA THR A 39 9.62 -10.94 19.63
C THR A 39 9.25 -12.43 19.52
N SER A 40 8.07 -12.74 18.97
CA SER A 40 7.66 -14.13 18.77
C SER A 40 8.39 -14.76 17.57
N PRO A 41 8.79 -16.04 17.65
CA PRO A 41 9.29 -16.77 16.49
C PRO A 41 8.24 -16.70 15.38
N SER A 42 8.69 -16.48 14.15
CA SER A 42 7.81 -16.48 12.98
C SER A 42 7.06 -17.82 12.96
N PRO A 43 5.72 -17.82 12.85
CA PRO A 43 4.96 -19.07 12.69
C PRO A 43 5.51 -19.86 11.49
N THR A 44 5.39 -21.20 11.53
CA THR A 44 5.60 -22.04 10.35
C THR A 44 4.89 -21.41 9.16
N CYS A 45 5.61 -21.26 8.05
CA CYS A 45 5.15 -20.53 6.87
C CYS A 45 4.72 -21.51 5.76
N PRO A 46 3.50 -22.09 5.81
CA PRO A 46 3.02 -22.97 4.75
C PRO A 46 2.50 -22.13 3.56
N TYR A 47 3.33 -21.22 3.03
CA TYR A 47 3.01 -20.45 1.84
C TYR A 47 4.06 -20.63 0.73
N PRO A 48 3.65 -20.97 -0.51
CA PRO A 48 2.26 -21.25 -0.91
C PRO A 48 1.73 -22.52 -0.21
N PRO A 49 0.43 -22.57 0.16
CA PRO A 49 -0.14 -23.76 0.78
C PRO A 49 -0.04 -24.94 -0.19
N PRO A 50 0.22 -26.16 0.32
CA PRO A 50 0.17 -27.36 -0.49
C PRO A 50 -1.22 -27.46 -1.12
N GLY A 51 -1.26 -27.63 -2.44
CA GLY A 51 -2.48 -27.55 -3.21
C GLY A 51 -2.23 -27.91 -4.67
N PRO A 52 -3.28 -27.94 -5.49
CA PRO A 52 -3.14 -28.22 -6.91
C PRO A 52 -2.16 -27.20 -7.54
N PRO A 53 -1.41 -27.61 -8.57
CA PRO A 53 -0.47 -26.73 -9.25
C PRO A 53 -1.20 -25.48 -9.77
N PRO A 54 -0.48 -24.37 -9.96
CA PRO A 54 -1.03 -23.18 -10.61
C PRO A 54 -1.75 -23.58 -11.91
N LEU A 55 -2.95 -23.05 -12.11
CA LEU A 55 -3.69 -23.29 -13.35
C LEU A 55 -3.06 -22.44 -14.46
N ASP A 56 -2.84 -23.05 -15.63
CA ASP A 56 -2.55 -22.32 -16.85
C ASP A 56 -3.76 -21.45 -17.22
N LYS A 57 -3.57 -20.13 -17.21
CA LYS A 57 -4.62 -19.14 -17.45
C LYS A 57 -4.08 -18.06 -18.35
N SER A 58 -4.96 -17.56 -19.22
CA SER A 58 -4.65 -16.32 -19.93
C SER A 58 -4.58 -15.15 -18.95
N ARG A 59 -3.81 -14.13 -19.31
CA ARG A 59 -3.77 -12.86 -18.58
C ARG A 59 -5.15 -12.25 -18.38
N TRP A 60 -6.06 -12.40 -19.36
CA TRP A 60 -7.42 -11.88 -19.30
C TRP A 60 -8.26 -12.62 -18.26
N ASP A 61 -8.17 -13.95 -18.22
CA ASP A 61 -8.84 -14.76 -17.19
C ASP A 61 -8.34 -14.41 -15.78
N LEU A 62 -7.04 -14.13 -15.63
CA LEU A 62 -6.48 -13.66 -14.37
C LEU A 62 -7.07 -12.30 -13.98
N ILE A 63 -7.14 -11.34 -14.92
CA ILE A 63 -7.73 -10.02 -14.67
C ILE A 63 -9.19 -10.14 -14.24
N ASP A 64 -9.99 -10.95 -14.91
CA ASP A 64 -11.42 -11.13 -14.59
C ASP A 64 -11.62 -11.75 -13.21
N ARG A 65 -10.79 -12.73 -12.84
CA ARG A 65 -10.82 -13.32 -11.49
C ARG A 65 -10.40 -12.32 -10.43
N ILE A 66 -9.34 -11.54 -10.66
CA ILE A 66 -8.94 -10.47 -9.74
C ILE A 66 -10.06 -9.43 -9.62
N TYR A 67 -10.68 -9.04 -10.73
CA TYR A 67 -11.80 -8.10 -10.74
C TYR A 67 -12.94 -8.57 -9.83
N ALA A 68 -13.30 -9.86 -9.89
CA ALA A 68 -14.30 -10.43 -9.00
C ALA A 68 -13.93 -10.23 -7.51
N ARG A 69 -12.66 -10.46 -7.13
CA ARG A 69 -12.18 -10.24 -5.75
C ARG A 69 -12.16 -8.77 -5.33
N VAL A 70 -11.81 -7.88 -6.26
CA VAL A 70 -11.85 -6.43 -6.02
C VAL A 70 -13.28 -5.97 -5.76
N VAL A 71 -14.24 -6.42 -6.57
CA VAL A 71 -15.66 -6.04 -6.44
C VAL A 71 -16.29 -6.66 -5.20
N GLU A 72 -15.96 -7.91 -4.87
CA GLU A 72 -16.44 -8.60 -3.67
C GLU A 72 -16.04 -7.84 -2.39
N ALA A 73 -14.77 -7.44 -2.28
CA ALA A 73 -14.29 -6.72 -1.09
C ALA A 73 -14.63 -5.23 -1.10
N ASN A 74 -14.72 -4.60 -2.29
CA ASN A 74 -15.00 -3.18 -2.42
C ASN A 74 -15.95 -2.88 -3.59
N PRO A 75 -17.27 -3.10 -3.39
CA PRO A 75 -18.28 -2.90 -4.42
C PRO A 75 -18.35 -1.47 -4.97
N ARG A 76 -17.87 -0.48 -4.20
CA ARG A 76 -17.89 0.93 -4.61
C ARG A 76 -17.03 1.16 -5.86
N LEU A 77 -15.91 0.44 -5.99
CA LEU A 77 -14.99 0.59 -7.11
C LEU A 77 -15.59 0.14 -8.45
N LYS A 78 -16.62 -0.73 -8.42
CA LYS A 78 -17.40 -1.09 -9.62
C LYS A 78 -18.20 0.09 -10.14
N ASN A 79 -18.76 0.89 -9.24
CA ASN A 79 -19.67 1.99 -9.56
C ASN A 79 -18.94 3.32 -9.76
N THR A 80 -17.66 3.41 -9.38
CA THR A 80 -16.84 4.58 -9.67
C THR A 80 -16.36 4.52 -11.11
N SER A 81 -17.06 5.28 -11.97
CA SER A 81 -16.62 5.54 -13.33
C SER A 81 -15.34 6.38 -13.31
N CYS A 82 -14.37 5.98 -14.12
CA CYS A 82 -13.18 6.77 -14.38
C CYS A 82 -13.27 7.28 -15.83
N SER A 83 -13.51 8.57 -15.98
CA SER A 83 -13.63 9.24 -17.29
C SER A 83 -12.39 9.03 -18.15
N GLU A 84 -11.21 9.05 -17.53
CA GLU A 84 -9.91 8.84 -18.17
C GLU A 84 -9.62 7.36 -18.51
N CYS A 85 -10.45 6.42 -18.05
CA CYS A 85 -10.19 4.98 -18.16
C CYS A 85 -10.85 4.33 -19.39
N GLY A 86 -11.39 5.12 -20.32
CA GLY A 86 -12.08 4.63 -21.51
C GLY A 86 -13.40 3.92 -21.17
N GLY A 87 -14.14 4.44 -20.18
CA GLY A 87 -15.42 3.87 -19.73
C GLY A 87 -15.30 2.70 -18.75
N ARG A 88 -14.09 2.27 -18.40
CA ARG A 88 -13.86 1.21 -17.41
C ARG A 88 -14.08 1.73 -15.98
N SER A 89 -14.58 0.84 -15.12
CA SER A 89 -14.65 1.08 -13.67
C SER A 89 -13.26 1.10 -13.04
N LEU A 90 -13.11 1.79 -11.90
CA LEU A 90 -11.85 1.73 -11.13
C LEU A 90 -11.50 0.30 -10.71
N ALA A 91 -12.49 -0.55 -10.43
CA ALA A 91 -12.26 -1.97 -10.14
C ALA A 91 -11.52 -2.69 -11.28
N ALA A 92 -11.90 -2.44 -12.53
CA ALA A 92 -11.23 -3.04 -13.70
C ALA A 92 -9.78 -2.54 -13.86
N VAL A 93 -9.53 -1.26 -13.55
CA VAL A 93 -8.19 -0.68 -13.59
C VAL A 93 -7.29 -1.28 -12.51
N VAL A 94 -7.79 -1.40 -11.28
CA VAL A 94 -7.05 -2.01 -10.16
C VAL A 94 -6.76 -3.49 -10.46
N ALA A 95 -7.74 -4.23 -10.99
CA ALA A 95 -7.56 -5.64 -11.35
C ALA A 95 -6.47 -5.82 -12.43
N GLY A 96 -6.52 -5.02 -13.50
CA GLY A 96 -5.49 -5.02 -14.53
C GLY A 96 -4.09 -4.65 -13.99
N ALA A 97 -4.04 -3.72 -13.04
CA ALA A 97 -2.78 -3.35 -12.40
C ALA A 97 -2.19 -4.47 -11.54
N LEU A 98 -3.01 -5.17 -10.74
CA LEU A 98 -2.58 -6.27 -9.88
C LEU A 98 -2.14 -7.50 -10.69
N ALA A 99 -2.77 -7.77 -11.83
CA ALA A 99 -2.41 -8.87 -12.72
C ALA A 99 -0.98 -8.77 -13.29
N GLN A 100 -0.32 -7.60 -13.21
CA GLN A 100 1.10 -7.45 -13.57
C GLN A 100 2.03 -8.36 -12.74
N ALA A 101 1.58 -8.85 -11.59
CA ALA A 101 2.34 -9.76 -10.73
C ALA A 101 2.84 -11.01 -11.46
N GLU A 102 2.06 -11.56 -12.41
CA GLU A 102 2.43 -12.75 -13.19
C GLU A 102 3.77 -12.59 -13.93
N GLY A 103 4.06 -11.38 -14.43
CA GLY A 103 5.28 -11.08 -15.19
C GLY A 103 6.42 -10.57 -14.32
N LEU A 104 6.22 -10.47 -13.00
CA LEU A 104 7.17 -9.87 -12.06
C LEU A 104 7.63 -10.85 -10.98
N GLU A 105 7.41 -12.16 -11.17
CA GLU A 105 7.87 -13.24 -10.28
C GLU A 105 7.35 -13.11 -8.83
N VAL A 106 6.19 -12.47 -8.65
CA VAL A 106 5.49 -12.40 -7.37
C VAL A 106 4.13 -13.08 -7.53
N PRO A 107 3.74 -14.02 -6.65
CA PRO A 107 2.46 -14.71 -6.77
C PRO A 107 1.26 -13.74 -6.83
N PRO A 108 0.40 -13.81 -7.86
CA PRO A 108 -0.73 -12.88 -7.99
C PRO A 108 -1.71 -12.95 -6.82
N ASP A 109 -1.98 -14.13 -6.28
CA ASP A 109 -2.82 -14.33 -5.09
C ASP A 109 -2.28 -13.58 -3.87
N LEU A 110 -0.95 -13.61 -3.66
CA LEU A 110 -0.30 -12.85 -2.60
C LEU A 110 -0.44 -11.35 -2.81
N VAL A 111 -0.20 -10.85 -4.03
CA VAL A 111 -0.30 -9.42 -4.36
C VAL A 111 -1.73 -8.91 -4.14
N VAL A 112 -2.72 -9.68 -4.57
CA VAL A 112 -4.14 -9.34 -4.40
C VAL A 112 -4.52 -9.37 -2.92
N ALA A 113 -4.04 -10.35 -2.15
CA ALA A 113 -4.26 -10.40 -0.70
C ALA A 113 -3.59 -9.23 0.05
N VAL A 114 -2.39 -8.80 -0.37
CA VAL A 114 -1.73 -7.60 0.17
C VAL A 114 -2.58 -6.37 -0.12
N ALA A 115 -3.02 -6.16 -1.37
CA ALA A 115 -3.86 -5.00 -1.71
C ALA A 115 -5.21 -4.99 -0.97
N TRP A 116 -5.80 -6.17 -0.74
CA TRP A 116 -6.97 -6.32 0.12
C TRP A 116 -6.69 -5.84 1.55
N ARG A 117 -5.59 -6.32 2.14
CA ARG A 117 -5.24 -6.02 3.53
C ARG A 117 -4.86 -4.56 3.74
N GLU A 118 -4.15 -4.00 2.77
CA GLU A 118 -3.54 -2.66 2.86
C GLU A 118 -4.58 -1.55 2.67
N SER A 119 -5.46 -1.66 1.68
CA SER A 119 -6.45 -0.60 1.41
C SER A 119 -7.83 -1.10 1.00
N THR A 120 -8.08 -2.41 1.08
CA THR A 120 -9.28 -3.01 0.50
C THR A 120 -9.43 -2.56 -0.96
N PHE A 121 -8.31 -2.63 -1.69
CA PHE A 121 -8.16 -2.24 -3.10
C PHE A 121 -8.34 -0.76 -3.42
N ASN A 122 -8.53 0.11 -2.42
CA ASN A 122 -8.69 1.54 -2.65
C ASN A 122 -7.40 2.12 -3.29
N PRO A 123 -7.51 2.81 -4.44
CA PRO A 123 -6.35 3.33 -5.13
C PRO A 123 -5.54 4.38 -4.37
N HIS A 124 -6.16 5.23 -3.53
CA HIS A 124 -5.47 6.30 -2.79
C HIS A 124 -4.49 7.13 -3.63
N VAL A 125 -4.86 7.41 -4.88
CA VAL A 125 -4.02 8.16 -5.83
C VAL A 125 -4.32 9.67 -5.85
N ASP A 126 -5.31 10.07 -5.07
CA ASP A 126 -5.72 11.45 -4.77
C ASP A 126 -4.76 12.15 -3.79
N ARG A 127 -4.17 11.38 -2.86
CA ARG A 127 -3.25 11.92 -1.83
C ARG A 127 -1.78 12.00 -2.24
N VAL A 128 -1.44 11.77 -3.50
CA VAL A 128 -0.04 11.72 -4.00
C VAL A 128 0.72 12.99 -3.67
N ALA A 129 0.14 14.17 -3.91
CA ALA A 129 0.80 15.44 -3.67
C ALA A 129 1.20 15.62 -2.20
N GLU A 130 0.29 15.29 -1.28
CA GLU A 130 0.55 15.40 0.15
C GLU A 130 1.59 14.37 0.62
N ALA A 131 1.48 13.12 0.14
CA ALA A 131 2.46 12.08 0.43
C ALA A 131 3.88 12.45 -0.02
N LEU A 132 4.02 13.04 -1.21
CA LEU A 132 5.30 13.53 -1.72
C LEU A 132 5.84 14.69 -0.89
N ARG A 133 4.98 15.64 -0.51
CA ARG A 133 5.39 16.77 0.35
C ARG A 133 5.93 16.30 1.69
N ILE A 134 5.21 15.40 2.38
CA ILE A 134 5.62 14.88 3.70
C ILE A 134 6.89 14.03 3.60
N SER A 135 7.01 13.20 2.55
CA SER A 135 8.16 12.31 2.36
C SER A 135 9.40 13.01 1.79
N ASN A 136 9.34 14.33 1.55
CA ASN A 136 10.35 15.08 0.79
C ASN A 136 10.67 14.39 -0.54
N ASN A 137 9.65 14.24 -1.39
CA ASN A 137 9.70 13.56 -2.68
C ASN A 137 10.29 12.14 -2.58
N GLY A 138 9.95 11.40 -1.51
CA GLY A 138 10.47 10.06 -1.24
C GLY A 138 11.92 9.99 -0.76
N ALA A 139 12.52 11.09 -0.31
CA ALA A 139 13.79 11.03 0.42
C ALA A 139 13.64 10.30 1.77
N ASN A 140 12.46 10.38 2.39
CA ASN A 140 12.18 9.78 3.70
C ASN A 140 11.02 8.77 3.63
N CYS A 141 11.08 7.73 4.48
CA CYS A 141 10.03 6.70 4.61
C CYS A 141 8.95 7.05 5.63
N ALA A 142 8.42 8.28 5.57
CA ALA A 142 7.44 8.78 6.52
C ALA A 142 6.14 7.93 6.51
N SER A 143 5.62 7.60 7.69
CA SER A 143 4.34 6.91 7.83
C SER A 143 3.17 7.84 7.48
N GLY A 144 2.08 7.29 6.95
CA GLY A 144 0.93 8.07 6.49
C GLY A 144 1.09 8.63 5.07
N THR A 145 2.20 8.31 4.39
CA THR A 145 2.49 8.73 3.02
C THR A 145 2.29 7.62 2.00
N GLU A 146 1.69 6.50 2.41
CA GLU A 146 1.48 5.33 1.56
C GLU A 146 0.67 5.71 0.30
N ILE A 147 0.89 5.07 -0.85
CA ILE A 147 0.19 5.37 -2.11
C ILE A 147 -0.25 4.07 -2.78
N GLY A 148 -1.39 4.07 -3.45
CA GLY A 148 -1.83 2.92 -4.24
C GLY A 148 -2.61 1.89 -3.44
N PRO A 149 -3.21 0.90 -4.14
CA PRO A 149 -3.86 -0.26 -3.52
C PRO A 149 -2.96 -1.04 -2.56
N MET A 150 -1.64 -1.05 -2.80
CA MET A 150 -0.68 -1.77 -1.97
C MET A 150 -0.07 -0.89 -0.86
N GLN A 151 -0.49 0.38 -0.75
CA GLN A 151 -0.02 1.30 0.30
C GLN A 151 1.53 1.48 0.34
N VAL A 152 2.12 1.75 -0.82
CA VAL A 152 3.58 1.87 -0.98
C VAL A 152 4.05 3.28 -0.63
N LYS A 153 5.03 3.41 0.27
CA LYS A 153 5.62 4.72 0.61
C LYS A 153 6.50 5.26 -0.53
N PRO A 154 6.57 6.58 -0.77
CA PRO A 154 7.41 7.18 -1.82
C PRO A 154 8.89 6.76 -1.80
N CYS A 155 9.48 6.51 -0.63
CA CYS A 155 10.86 6.00 -0.55
C CYS A 155 11.02 4.57 -1.12
N ALA A 156 9.98 3.75 -1.06
CA ALA A 156 9.98 2.40 -1.61
C ALA A 156 9.94 2.42 -3.15
N PHE A 157 9.28 3.41 -3.76
CA PHE A 157 9.40 3.66 -5.22
C PHE A 157 10.86 3.83 -5.62
N LYS A 158 11.61 4.68 -4.90
CA LYS A 158 13.04 4.92 -5.19
C LYS A 158 13.89 3.66 -5.00
N THR A 159 13.57 2.84 -4.00
CA THR A 159 14.28 1.56 -3.76
C THR A 159 14.19 0.64 -4.98
N VAL A 160 13.05 0.67 -5.68
CA VAL A 160 12.82 -0.12 -6.90
C VAL A 160 13.08 0.67 -8.19
N ARG A 161 13.84 1.77 -8.09
CA ARG A 161 14.25 2.62 -9.21
C ARG A 161 13.08 3.27 -9.96
N LEU A 162 11.97 3.50 -9.27
CA LEU A 162 10.85 4.30 -9.74
C LEU A 162 10.88 5.69 -9.10
N ASP A 163 10.45 6.70 -9.87
CA ASP A 163 10.35 8.08 -9.38
C ASP A 163 8.91 8.35 -8.94
N PRO A 164 8.64 8.52 -7.64
CA PRO A 164 7.29 8.75 -7.14
C PRO A 164 6.73 10.12 -7.59
N THR A 165 7.56 11.07 -8.02
CA THR A 165 7.09 12.39 -8.47
C THR A 165 6.34 12.34 -9.79
N LEU A 166 6.62 11.32 -10.63
CA LEU A 166 5.93 11.13 -11.91
C LEU A 166 4.42 10.90 -11.72
N LEU A 167 4.00 10.35 -10.57
CA LEU A 167 2.58 10.14 -10.24
C LEU A 167 1.74 11.42 -10.35
N LEU A 168 2.32 12.60 -10.07
CA LEU A 168 1.60 13.89 -10.12
C LEU A 168 1.05 14.21 -11.51
N ASN A 169 1.76 13.79 -12.55
CA ASN A 169 1.47 14.15 -13.93
C ASN A 169 0.81 13.02 -14.73
N MET A 170 0.58 11.87 -14.08
CA MET A 170 -0.05 10.72 -14.72
C MET A 170 -1.58 10.81 -14.66
N PRO A 171 -2.29 10.43 -15.73
CA PRO A 171 -3.72 10.13 -15.67
C PRO A 171 -4.00 9.04 -14.64
N THR A 172 -5.19 9.08 -14.06
CA THR A 172 -5.64 8.17 -13.00
C THR A 172 -5.32 6.69 -13.27
N PRO A 173 -5.65 6.10 -14.44
CA PRO A 173 -5.37 4.69 -14.68
C PRO A 173 -3.87 4.35 -14.67
N VAL A 174 -3.06 5.21 -15.28
CA VAL A 174 -1.59 5.04 -15.35
C VAL A 174 -0.99 5.20 -13.96
N ARG A 175 -1.49 6.16 -13.18
CA ARG A 175 -1.07 6.42 -11.80
C ARG A 175 -1.33 5.22 -10.89
N ILE A 176 -2.50 4.58 -11.03
CA ILE A 176 -2.84 3.35 -10.29
C ILE A 176 -1.90 2.21 -10.67
N GLN A 177 -1.70 1.99 -11.97
CA GLN A 177 -0.80 0.96 -12.48
C GLN A 177 0.62 1.16 -11.95
N TYR A 178 1.15 2.39 -12.03
CA TYR A 178 2.48 2.73 -11.56
C TYR A 178 2.66 2.49 -10.05
N ALA A 179 1.67 2.87 -9.24
CA ALA A 179 1.69 2.64 -7.79
C ALA A 179 1.63 1.14 -7.43
N VAL A 180 0.83 0.34 -8.15
CA VAL A 180 0.80 -1.11 -7.96
C VAL A 180 2.12 -1.75 -8.39
N SER A 181 2.67 -1.37 -9.55
CA SER A 181 3.96 -1.88 -10.02
C SER A 181 5.08 -1.60 -9.02
N ALA A 182 5.09 -0.42 -8.39
CA ALA A 182 6.03 -0.13 -7.31
C ALA A 182 5.91 -1.10 -6.13
N GLY A 183 4.69 -1.46 -5.73
CA GLY A 183 4.45 -2.41 -4.63
C GLY A 183 4.89 -3.84 -4.96
N ILE A 184 4.56 -4.31 -6.17
CA ILE A 184 4.99 -5.63 -6.64
C ILE A 184 6.52 -5.70 -6.75
N LEU A 185 7.14 -4.69 -7.37
CA LEU A 185 8.59 -4.62 -7.47
C LEU A 185 9.26 -4.51 -6.09
N TYR A 186 8.61 -3.87 -5.11
CA TYR A 186 9.15 -3.77 -3.76
C TYR A 186 9.10 -5.11 -3.03
N LEU A 187 8.02 -5.88 -3.17
CA LEU A 187 7.97 -7.27 -2.70
C LEU A 187 9.04 -8.14 -3.35
N ARG A 188 9.23 -8.01 -4.67
CA ARG A 188 10.30 -8.72 -5.39
C ARG A 188 11.69 -8.33 -4.88
N TRP A 189 11.95 -7.03 -4.71
CA TRP A 189 13.21 -6.54 -4.15
C TRP A 189 13.45 -7.05 -2.73
N LEU A 190 12.42 -7.07 -1.89
CA LEU A 190 12.50 -7.65 -0.54
C LEU A 190 12.91 -9.13 -0.62
N LYS A 191 12.21 -9.92 -1.44
CA LYS A 191 12.42 -11.38 -1.58
C LYS A 191 13.78 -11.75 -2.17
N ASN A 192 14.23 -11.01 -3.18
CA ASN A 192 15.38 -11.41 -4.01
C ASN A 192 16.67 -10.68 -3.64
N THR A 193 16.56 -9.45 -3.12
CA THR A 193 17.72 -8.60 -2.85
C THR A 193 17.91 -8.36 -1.36
N ARG A 194 16.85 -7.94 -0.63
CA ARG A 194 17.01 -7.56 0.77
C ARG A 194 17.09 -8.75 1.72
N LEU A 195 16.32 -9.79 1.43
CA LEU A 195 16.15 -10.99 2.24
C LEU A 195 16.29 -12.26 1.36
N PRO A 196 17.48 -12.48 0.75
CA PRO A 196 17.69 -13.63 -0.11
C PRO A 196 17.45 -14.94 0.65
N GLY A 197 16.69 -15.86 0.06
CA GLY A 197 16.32 -17.13 0.69
C GLY A 197 15.15 -17.05 1.69
N ALA A 198 14.69 -15.85 2.06
CA ALA A 198 13.59 -15.71 3.00
C ALA A 198 12.25 -16.23 2.44
N SER A 199 11.40 -16.75 3.31
CA SER A 199 10.03 -17.14 3.00
C SER A 199 9.15 -15.93 2.70
N TRP A 200 8.00 -16.14 2.05
CA TRP A 200 7.03 -15.06 1.83
C TRP A 200 6.47 -14.50 3.15
N CYS A 201 6.41 -15.28 4.23
CA CYS A 201 6.01 -14.78 5.56
C CYS A 201 6.99 -13.72 6.09
N GLU A 202 8.29 -13.98 5.95
CA GLU A 202 9.34 -13.05 6.35
C GLU A 202 9.30 -11.79 5.48
N VAL A 203 9.09 -11.95 4.17
CA VAL A 203 8.90 -10.82 3.26
C VAL A 203 7.68 -9.98 3.66
N LEU A 204 6.55 -10.59 4.02
CA LEU A 204 5.35 -9.85 4.45
C LEU A 204 5.56 -9.12 5.78
N HIS A 205 6.29 -9.71 6.73
CA HIS A 205 6.70 -8.98 7.93
C HIS A 205 7.54 -7.76 7.56
N ALA A 206 8.58 -7.94 6.74
CA ALA A 206 9.45 -6.86 6.30
C ALA A 206 8.73 -5.79 5.47
N TYR A 207 7.72 -6.18 4.69
CA TYR A 207 6.84 -5.26 3.97
C TYR A 207 6.08 -4.36 4.93
N ASN A 208 5.52 -4.94 6.00
CA ASN A 208 4.68 -4.21 6.95
C ASN A 208 5.47 -3.35 7.94
N VAL A 209 6.47 -3.92 8.64
CA VAL A 209 7.24 -3.20 9.66
C VAL A 209 8.43 -2.43 9.08
N GLY A 210 8.78 -2.70 7.82
CA GLY A 210 9.98 -2.22 7.16
C GLY A 210 11.16 -3.19 7.32
N PRO A 211 12.05 -3.31 6.32
CA PRO A 211 13.10 -4.33 6.31
C PRO A 211 14.15 -4.15 7.41
N GLY A 212 14.48 -2.90 7.78
CA GLY A 212 15.40 -2.63 8.89
C GLY A 212 14.83 -3.06 10.23
N ALA A 213 13.57 -2.73 10.50
CA ALA A 213 12.87 -3.12 11.73
C ALA A 213 12.67 -4.65 11.82
N PHE A 214 12.36 -5.30 10.70
CA PHE A 214 12.28 -6.74 10.61
C PHE A 214 13.63 -7.41 10.97
N LEU A 215 14.74 -6.91 10.43
CA LEU A 215 16.07 -7.43 10.78
C LEU A 215 16.44 -7.15 12.24
N ALA A 216 15.89 -6.10 12.84
CA ALA A 216 15.98 -5.81 14.28
C ALA A 216 15.01 -6.66 15.14
N GLY A 217 14.31 -7.63 14.56
CA GLY A 217 13.44 -8.57 15.27
C GLY A 217 11.96 -8.16 15.37
N GLN A 218 11.55 -7.02 14.81
CA GLN A 218 10.14 -6.64 14.82
C GLN A 218 9.31 -7.53 13.89
N ARG A 219 8.11 -7.90 14.34
CA ARG A 219 7.18 -8.74 13.61
C ARG A 219 5.76 -8.22 13.77
N ASN A 220 4.91 -8.54 12.81
CA ASN A 220 3.46 -8.31 12.88
C ASN A 220 2.74 -9.59 12.42
N ALA A 221 2.55 -10.54 13.33
CA ALA A 221 1.96 -11.85 13.04
C ALA A 221 0.51 -11.73 12.55
N ALA A 222 -0.28 -10.85 13.17
CA ALA A 222 -1.68 -10.63 12.79
C ALA A 222 -1.81 -10.13 11.34
N TYR A 223 -0.92 -9.23 10.90
CA TYR A 223 -0.87 -8.79 9.50
C TYR A 223 -0.57 -9.96 8.57
N VAL A 224 0.50 -10.72 8.85
CA VAL A 224 0.93 -11.83 7.99
C VAL A 224 -0.14 -12.92 7.91
N GLN A 225 -0.73 -13.32 9.05
CA GLN A 225 -1.80 -14.31 9.09
C GLN A 225 -3.02 -13.86 8.28
N ALA A 226 -3.42 -12.60 8.37
CA ALA A 226 -4.54 -12.08 7.58
C ALA A 226 -4.26 -12.12 6.08
N VAL A 227 -3.06 -11.71 5.65
CA VAL A 227 -2.68 -11.75 4.23
C VAL A 227 -2.61 -13.19 3.71
N LEU A 228 -1.96 -14.09 4.44
CA LEU A 228 -1.78 -15.47 3.98
C LEU A 228 -3.07 -16.28 4.02
N GLY A 229 -3.93 -16.07 5.03
CA GLY A 229 -5.27 -16.65 5.05
C GLY A 229 -6.06 -16.24 3.81
N ARG A 230 -6.03 -14.95 3.47
CA ARG A 230 -6.70 -14.45 2.26
C ARG A 230 -6.05 -14.95 0.96
N ALA A 231 -4.73 -15.03 0.90
CA ALA A 231 -4.02 -15.60 -0.27
C ALA A 231 -4.35 -17.09 -0.45
N GLY A 232 -4.62 -17.82 0.63
CA GLY A 232 -5.14 -19.19 0.58
C GLY A 232 -6.52 -19.27 -0.09
N GLU A 233 -7.44 -18.36 0.28
CA GLU A 233 -8.75 -18.23 -0.37
C GLU A 233 -8.66 -17.82 -1.84
N TYR A 234 -7.60 -17.11 -2.22
CA TYR A 234 -7.31 -16.67 -3.59
C TYR A 234 -6.38 -17.61 -4.35
N SER A 235 -6.24 -18.86 -3.91
CA SER A 235 -5.34 -19.84 -4.55
C SER A 235 -5.62 -20.06 -6.03
N GLU A 236 -6.84 -19.80 -6.50
CA GLU A 236 -7.20 -19.84 -7.91
C GLU A 236 -6.48 -18.77 -8.75
N LEU A 237 -5.91 -17.73 -8.15
CA LEU A 237 -5.19 -16.67 -8.87
C LEU A 237 -3.73 -17.02 -9.16
N ARG A 238 -3.19 -18.11 -8.58
CA ARG A 238 -1.81 -18.55 -8.85
C ARG A 238 -1.63 -18.97 -10.31
N VAL A 239 -0.50 -18.57 -10.88
CA VAL A 239 -0.02 -18.92 -12.23
C VAL A 239 1.44 -19.38 -12.13
#